data_AF-A0A2N2FDA8-F1
#
_entry.id   AF-A0A2N2FDA8-F1
#
_cell.length_a   1.000
_cell.length_b   1.000
_cell.length_c   1.000
_cell.angle_alpha   90.00
_cell.angle_beta   90.00
_cell.angle_gamma   90.00
#
_symmetry.space_group_name_H-M   'P 1'
#
loop_
_entity.id
_entity.type
_entity.pdbx_description
1 polymer ?
#
loop_
_entity_poly.entity_id
_entity_poly.type
_entity_poly.pdbx_seq_one_letter_code
_entity_poly.pdbx_strand_id
1 'polypeptide(L)' 'PRKLVALVGIKDLIIVETKDALLICKKGSSQNVKKVVDILEGKKLKKYL' A
#
# COMPACT_ATOMS: atom_id res chain seq x y z
N PRO A 1 -1.21 -9.57 4.55
CA PRO A 1 0.04 -9.97 5.22
C PRO A 1 -0.17 -10.84 6.46
N ARG A 2 0.15 -12.14 6.38
CA ARG A 2 0.27 -12.99 7.58
C ARG A 2 1.63 -12.79 8.27
N LYS A 3 2.11 -11.54 8.38
CA LYS A 3 3.45 -11.20 8.88
C LYS A 3 3.39 -9.94 9.73
N LEU A 4 4.19 -9.92 10.80
CA LEU A 4 4.36 -8.75 11.65
C LEU A 4 5.12 -7.66 10.88
N VAL A 5 4.57 -6.45 10.88
CA VAL A 5 5.17 -5.26 10.26
C VAL A 5 5.28 -4.19 11.35
N ALA A 6 6.49 -3.65 11.53
CA ALA A 6 6.76 -2.59 12.49
C ALA A 6 7.45 -1.42 11.79
N LEU A 7 7.10 -0.20 12.18
CA LEU A 7 7.70 1.04 11.73
C LEU A 7 8.45 1.68 12.90
N VAL A 8 9.70 2.09 12.70
CA VAL A 8 10.54 2.67 13.76
C VAL A 8 11.12 3.99 13.27
N GLY A 9 11.06 5.04 14.10
CA GLY A 9 11.69 6.34 13.82
C GLY A 9 11.03 7.17 12.72
N ILE A 10 9.79 6.86 12.33
CA ILE A 10 9.06 7.57 11.28
C ILE A 10 7.68 8.01 11.75
N LYS A 11 7.17 9.07 11.12
CA LYS A 11 5.85 9.67 11.42
C LYS A 11 5.07 9.90 10.12
N ASP A 12 3.76 10.05 10.27
CA ASP A 12 2.86 10.49 9.20
C ASP A 12 2.88 9.58 7.96
N LEU A 13 2.81 8.27 8.17
CA LEU A 13 2.55 7.31 7.10
C LEU A 13 1.14 6.72 7.21
N ILE A 14 0.59 6.37 6.06
CA ILE A 14 -0.61 5.54 5.91
C ILE A 14 -0.15 4.20 5.36
N ILE A 15 -0.55 3.13 6.02
CA ILE A 15 -0.30 1.74 5.59
C ILE A 15 -1.65 1.11 5.28
N VAL A 16 -1.77 0.54 4.07
CA VAL A 16 -2.94 -0.22 3.65
C VAL A 16 -2.50 -1.64 3.37
N GLU A 17 -3.14 -2.58 4.04
CA GLU A 17 -2.92 -4.00 3.87
C GLU A 17 -4.04 -4.60 3.01
N THR A 18 -3.66 -5.25 1.90
CA THR A 18 -4.58 -6.01 1.06
C THR A 18 -4.23 -7.50 1.12
N LYS A 19 -4.91 -8.33 0.34
CA LYS A 19 -4.78 -9.79 0.42
C LYS A 19 -3.35 -10.25 0.07
N ASP A 20 -2.66 -9.51 -0.78
CA ASP A 20 -1.40 -9.93 -1.37
C ASP A 20 -0.35 -8.80 -1.46
N ALA A 21 -0.69 -7.58 -1.03
CA ALA A 21 0.21 -6.44 -1.00
C ALA A 21 0.08 -5.60 0.27
N LEU A 22 1.13 -4.80 0.48
CA LEU A 22 1.20 -3.78 1.51
C LEU A 22 1.54 -2.47 0.81
N LEU A 23 0.65 -1.50 0.91
CA LEU A 23 0.79 -0.19 0.28
C LEU A 23 1.11 0.83 1.36
N ILE A 24 2.14 1.65 1.13
CA ILE A 24 2.64 2.61 2.12
C ILE A 24 2.79 3.98 1.45
N CYS A 25 2.27 5.04 2.09
CA CYS A 25 2.46 6.40 1.60
C CYS A 25 2.55 7.41 2.76
N LYS A 26 3.02 8.63 2.48
CA LYS A 26 2.92 9.75 3.43
C LYS A 26 1.47 10.20 3.61
N LYS A 27 1.12 10.63 4.82
CA LYS A 27 -0.15 11.28 5.15
C LYS A 27 -0.33 12.51 4.24
N GLY A 28 -1.54 12.66 3.69
CA GLY A 28 -1.85 13.67 2.67
C GLY A 28 -1.57 13.24 1.22
N SER A 29 -0.85 12.13 1.00
CA SER A 29 -0.63 11.55 -0.33
C SER A 29 -1.50 10.33 -0.61
N SER A 30 -2.58 10.13 0.14
CA SER A 30 -3.46 8.94 0.03
C SER A 30 -4.09 8.77 -1.35
N GLN A 31 -4.34 9.87 -2.08
CA GLN A 31 -4.83 9.82 -3.47
C GLN A 31 -3.84 9.14 -4.42
N ASN A 32 -2.53 9.16 -4.10
CA ASN A 32 -1.53 8.45 -4.89
C ASN A 32 -1.58 6.93 -4.67
N VAL A 33 -2.05 6.46 -3.50
CA VAL A 33 -2.27 5.02 -3.25
C VAL A 33 -3.34 4.48 -4.20
N LYS A 34 -4.44 5.24 -4.40
CA LYS A 34 -5.50 4.85 -5.34
C LYS A 34 -4.95 4.69 -6.76
N LYS A 35 -4.14 5.65 -7.24
CA LYS A 35 -3.48 5.54 -8.55
C LYS A 35 -2.60 4.29 -8.67
N VAL A 36 -1.88 3.94 -7.60
CA VAL A 36 -1.05 2.73 -7.58
C VAL A 36 -1.90 1.47 -7.65
N VAL A 37 -3.01 1.41 -6.90
CA VAL A 37 -3.99 0.32 -6.98
C VAL A 37 -4.55 0.19 -8.40
N ASP A 38 -5.02 1.30 -8.98
CA ASP A 38 -5.60 1.32 -10.34
C ASP A 38 -4.57 0.83 -11.39
N ILE A 39 -3.29 1.19 -11.25
CA ILE A 39 -2.21 0.71 -12.13
C ILE A 39 -1.96 -0.79 -11.96
N LEU A 40 -1.94 -1.29 -10.72
CA LEU A 40 -1.75 -2.71 -10.43
C LEU A 40 -2.92 -3.54 -10.97
N GLU A 41 -4.14 -3.03 -10.86
CA GLU A 41 -5.36 -3.66 -11.41
C GLU A 41 -5.31 -3.69 -12.94
N GLY A 42 -5.00 -2.55 -13.56
CA GLY A 42 -4.94 -2.39 -15.02
C GLY A 42 -3.84 -3.23 -15.68
N LYS A 43 -2.70 -3.43 -15.00
CA LYS A 43 -1.60 -4.28 -15.50
C LYS A 43 -1.84 -5.79 -15.33
N LYS A 44 -3.03 -6.20 -14.85
CA LYS A 44 -3.37 -7.60 -14.50
C LYS A 44 -2.38 -8.24 -13.52
N LEU A 45 -1.70 -7.43 -12.72
CA LEU A 45 -0.79 -7.89 -11.66
C LEU A 45 -1.58 -8.29 -10.41
N LYS A 46 -2.70 -9.02 -10.59
CA LYS A 46 -3.62 -9.50 -9.54
C LYS A 46 -2.99 -10.42 -8.48
N LYS A 47 -1.69 -10.69 -8.61
CA LYS A 47 -0.88 -11.38 -7.61
C LYS A 47 -0.41 -10.41 -6.51
N TYR A 48 -0.64 -9.10 -6.67
CA TYR A 48 -0.25 -8.02 -5.76
C TYR A 48 -1.41 -7.02 -5.44
N LEU A 49 -2.69 -7.40 -5.62
CA LEU A 49 -3.91 -6.78 -5.01
C LEU A 49 -4.75 -7.68 -4.05
#